data_AF-A0A444UXX2-F1
#
_entry.id   AF-A0A444UXX2-F1
#
_cell.length_a   1.000
_cell.length_b   1.000
_cell.length_c   1.000
_cell.angle_alpha   90.00
_cell.angle_beta   90.00
_cell.angle_gamma   90.00
#
_symmetry.space_group_name_H-M   'P 1'
#
loop_
_entity.id
_entity.type
_entity.pdbx_description
1 polymer ?
#
loop_
_entity_poly.entity_id
_entity_poly.type
_entity_poly.pdbx_seq_one_letter_code
_entity_poly.pdbx_strand_id
1 'polypeptide(L)'
;MASGVAIAVPGSSHEESECSTASLKREDRLRKFRELHFKRNEARKLNHQEVVEEDKRLKLPSNWEAKKARLEWELQVDEKKKECAAKGEDYNRVKLLDISAEDAERWERKKKKRNPDPGFSDYAAAQLRQYQRLTKQIKPDMENYEKQREECWVMLAYLAVKVGQARKKYDVKYPTMYSDKNPVFNCIQRAHQNTLEVYPQWLIFQCISGLAYPTVASVLGVIWVTSRFSYAWGYYTGDPAKRMKGAYGYIGYFGAILMSLVAGLQLQNML
;
A
#
# COMPACT_ATOMS: atom_id res chain seq x y z
N MET A 1 -17.22 -112.92 -28.80
CA MET A 1 -16.89 -111.74 -29.62
C MET A 1 -17.90 -110.65 -29.33
N ALA A 2 -17.43 -109.42 -29.14
CA ALA A 2 -18.20 -108.16 -29.20
C ALA A 2 -19.29 -108.02 -28.13
N SER A 3 -19.67 -106.87 -27.58
CA SER A 3 -19.34 -105.45 -27.71
C SER A 3 -20.45 -104.79 -26.88
N GLY A 4 -20.20 -103.72 -26.13
CA GLY A 4 -21.32 -102.84 -25.70
C GLY A 4 -21.17 -102.19 -24.33
N VAL A 5 -20.34 -101.15 -24.30
CA VAL A 5 -20.43 -99.92 -23.50
C VAL A 5 -21.49 -99.91 -22.37
N ALA A 6 -21.04 -100.06 -21.13
CA ALA A 6 -21.78 -99.58 -19.96
C ALA A 6 -21.40 -98.11 -19.72
N ILE A 7 -22.39 -97.23 -19.86
CA ILE A 7 -22.31 -95.81 -19.54
C ILE A 7 -22.22 -95.69 -18.00
N ALA A 8 -21.02 -95.43 -17.49
CA ALA A 8 -20.84 -94.99 -16.10
C ALA A 8 -21.04 -93.47 -16.04
N VAL A 9 -22.07 -93.05 -15.32
CA VAL A 9 -22.43 -91.65 -15.04
C VAL A 9 -21.29 -90.96 -14.29
N PRO A 10 -20.78 -89.80 -14.73
CA PRO A 10 -19.79 -89.05 -13.98
C PRO A 10 -20.48 -88.11 -12.98
N GLY A 11 -19.97 -88.12 -11.74
CA GLY A 11 -19.93 -86.91 -10.91
C GLY A 11 -20.85 -86.87 -9.68
N SER A 12 -20.29 -87.19 -8.51
CA SER A 12 -20.79 -86.70 -7.21
C SER A 12 -19.66 -86.31 -6.24
N SER A 13 -18.39 -86.31 -6.66
CA SER A 13 -17.23 -86.00 -5.80
C SER A 13 -16.64 -84.59 -5.99
N HIS A 14 -17.10 -83.83 -6.99
CA HIS A 14 -16.68 -82.43 -7.18
C HIS A 14 -17.42 -81.45 -6.26
N GLU A 15 -18.65 -81.76 -5.85
CA GLU A 15 -19.49 -80.81 -5.11
C GLU A 15 -19.06 -80.60 -3.64
N GLU A 16 -18.55 -81.63 -2.94
CA GLU A 16 -18.16 -81.51 -1.52
C GLU A 16 -16.82 -80.76 -1.31
N SER A 17 -15.86 -80.88 -2.24
CA SER A 17 -14.59 -80.12 -2.18
C SER A 17 -14.77 -78.64 -2.56
N GLU A 18 -15.71 -78.34 -3.46
CA GLU A 18 -16.08 -76.97 -3.79
C GLU A 18 -16.87 -76.31 -2.65
N CYS A 19 -17.70 -77.06 -1.93
CA CYS A 19 -18.47 -76.56 -0.79
C CYS A 19 -17.57 -76.16 0.40
N SER A 20 -16.53 -76.95 0.72
CA SER A 20 -15.58 -76.65 1.81
C SER A 20 -14.66 -75.47 1.49
N THR A 21 -14.12 -75.39 0.26
CA THR A 21 -13.32 -74.24 -0.19
C THR A 21 -14.15 -72.95 -0.32
N ALA A 22 -15.43 -73.06 -0.69
CA ALA A 22 -16.37 -71.94 -0.69
C ALA A 22 -16.73 -71.44 0.72
N SER A 23 -16.84 -72.35 1.70
CA SER A 23 -17.04 -72.00 3.11
C SER A 23 -15.84 -71.25 3.70
N LEU A 24 -14.62 -71.75 3.47
CA LEU A 24 -13.38 -71.08 3.88
C LEU A 24 -13.25 -69.69 3.23
N LYS A 25 -13.54 -69.57 1.94
CA LYS A 25 -13.60 -68.27 1.24
C LYS A 25 -14.68 -67.34 1.83
N ARG A 26 -15.81 -67.87 2.31
CA ARG A 26 -16.86 -67.08 2.98
C ARG A 26 -16.39 -66.58 4.35
N GLU A 27 -15.68 -67.40 5.12
CA GLU A 27 -15.10 -67.02 6.40
C GLU A 27 -14.01 -65.97 6.25
N ASP A 28 -13.14 -66.09 5.25
CA ASP A 28 -12.12 -65.09 4.94
C ASP A 28 -12.74 -63.76 4.51
N ARG A 29 -13.82 -63.80 3.69
CA ARG A 29 -14.62 -62.61 3.38
C ARG A 29 -15.20 -61.95 4.63
N LEU A 30 -15.71 -62.75 5.59
CA LEU A 30 -16.24 -62.25 6.86
C LEU A 30 -15.15 -61.70 7.80
N ARG A 31 -13.97 -62.32 7.84
CA ARG A 31 -12.79 -61.80 8.56
C ARG A 31 -12.34 -60.48 7.96
N LYS A 32 -12.23 -60.39 6.63
CA LYS A 32 -11.87 -59.15 5.93
C LYS A 32 -12.90 -58.05 6.17
N PHE A 33 -14.18 -58.39 6.17
CA PHE A 33 -15.25 -57.44 6.48
C PHE A 33 -15.14 -56.89 7.91
N ARG A 34 -14.86 -57.75 8.91
CA ARG A 34 -14.62 -57.31 10.29
C ARG A 34 -13.38 -56.41 10.41
N GLU A 35 -12.28 -56.76 9.75
CA GLU A 35 -11.06 -55.95 9.72
C GLU A 35 -11.33 -54.57 9.11
N LEU A 36 -12.05 -54.51 7.98
CA LEU A 36 -12.45 -53.26 7.33
C LEU A 36 -13.37 -52.43 8.23
N HIS A 37 -14.29 -53.07 8.95
CA HIS A 37 -15.14 -52.41 9.93
C HIS A 37 -14.34 -51.80 11.09
N PHE A 38 -13.35 -52.53 11.62
CA PHE A 38 -12.45 -52.02 12.66
C PHE A 38 -11.63 -50.83 12.15
N LYS A 39 -11.01 -50.95 10.98
CA LYS A 39 -10.26 -49.85 10.34
C LYS A 39 -11.14 -48.63 10.08
N ARG A 40 -12.39 -48.83 9.66
CA ARG A 40 -13.37 -47.74 9.50
C ARG A 40 -13.72 -47.08 10.83
N ASN A 41 -13.81 -47.86 11.92
CA ASN A 41 -14.07 -47.31 13.25
C ASN A 41 -12.87 -46.51 13.78
N GLU A 42 -11.68 -47.04 13.59
CA GLU A 42 -10.42 -46.38 13.94
C GLU A 42 -10.23 -45.08 13.16
N ALA A 43 -10.39 -45.10 11.84
CA ALA A 43 -10.35 -43.91 11.00
C ALA A 43 -11.38 -42.86 11.43
N ARG A 44 -12.61 -43.27 11.76
CA ARG A 44 -13.63 -42.34 12.29
C ARG A 44 -13.20 -41.70 13.61
N LYS A 45 -12.53 -42.46 14.49
CA LYS A 45 -12.07 -41.98 15.79
C LYS A 45 -10.90 -40.99 15.63
N LEU A 46 -9.94 -41.31 14.78
CA LEU A 46 -8.78 -40.47 14.48
C LEU A 46 -9.23 -39.16 13.81
N ASN A 47 -10.07 -39.23 12.78
CA ASN A 47 -10.61 -38.04 12.13
C ASN A 47 -11.36 -37.14 13.12
N HIS A 48 -12.12 -37.73 14.05
CA HIS A 48 -12.81 -36.95 15.08
C HIS A 48 -11.82 -36.27 16.06
N GLN A 49 -10.77 -36.98 16.46
CA GLN A 49 -9.72 -36.43 17.32
C GLN A 49 -9.00 -35.27 16.63
N GLU A 50 -8.63 -35.42 15.36
CA GLU A 50 -7.98 -34.38 14.57
C GLU A 50 -8.86 -33.13 14.44
N VAL A 51 -10.15 -33.28 14.11
CA VAL A 51 -11.11 -32.16 14.03
C VAL A 51 -11.23 -31.43 15.37
N VAL A 52 -11.25 -32.17 16.49
CA VAL A 52 -11.28 -31.59 17.83
C VAL A 52 -9.97 -30.85 18.16
N GLU A 53 -8.82 -31.35 17.72
CA GLU A 53 -7.53 -30.68 17.89
C GLU A 53 -7.39 -29.43 17.02
N GLU A 54 -7.91 -29.44 15.79
CA GLU A 54 -7.98 -28.27 14.93
C GLU A 54 -8.89 -27.18 15.54
N ASP A 55 -10.07 -27.54 16.04
CA ASP A 55 -10.97 -26.61 16.73
C ASP A 55 -10.31 -26.02 18.00
N LYS A 56 -9.56 -26.83 18.76
CA LYS A 56 -8.73 -26.34 19.87
C LYS A 56 -7.68 -25.34 19.40
N ARG A 57 -6.99 -25.59 18.28
CA ARG A 57 -6.00 -24.67 17.71
C ARG A 57 -6.62 -23.37 17.24
N LEU A 58 -7.80 -23.43 16.64
CA LEU A 58 -8.56 -22.25 16.18
C LEU A 58 -9.10 -21.41 17.34
N LYS A 59 -9.48 -22.04 18.46
CA LYS A 59 -9.94 -21.36 19.68
C LYS A 59 -8.83 -20.70 20.46
N LEU A 60 -7.57 -21.08 20.22
CA LEU A 60 -6.43 -20.44 20.87
C LEU A 60 -6.23 -19.02 20.30
N PRO A 61 -5.93 -18.03 21.16
CA PRO A 61 -5.52 -16.71 20.69
C PRO A 61 -4.26 -16.81 19.80
N SER A 62 -4.15 -16.00 18.76
CA SER A 62 -2.97 -15.99 17.86
C SER A 62 -1.63 -15.82 18.59
N ASN A 63 -1.65 -15.21 19.78
CA ASN A 63 -0.46 -14.94 20.59
C ASN A 63 -0.19 -16.01 21.65
N TRP A 64 -0.87 -17.16 21.61
CA TRP A 64 -0.79 -18.21 22.64
C TRP A 64 0.60 -18.83 22.76
N GLU A 65 1.22 -19.21 21.64
CA GLU A 65 2.57 -19.80 21.64
C GLU A 65 3.61 -18.83 22.18
N ALA A 66 3.52 -17.56 21.76
CA ALA A 66 4.37 -16.49 22.29
C ALA A 66 4.16 -16.29 23.81
N LYS A 67 2.92 -16.38 24.29
CA LYS A 67 2.59 -16.30 25.72
C LYS A 67 3.15 -17.51 26.50
N LYS A 68 3.03 -18.72 25.94
CA LYS A 68 3.57 -19.94 26.54
C LYS A 68 5.10 -19.90 26.61
N ALA A 69 5.77 -19.57 25.52
CA ALA A 69 7.23 -19.41 25.48
C ALA A 69 7.73 -18.35 26.47
N ARG A 70 6.98 -17.25 26.63
CA ARG A 70 7.28 -16.23 27.65
C ARG A 70 7.16 -16.78 29.07
N LEU A 71 6.09 -17.50 29.39
CA LEU A 71 5.90 -18.13 30.71
C LEU A 71 7.01 -19.14 31.02
N GLU A 72 7.37 -19.98 30.05
CA GLU A 72 8.48 -20.94 30.18
C GLU A 72 9.81 -20.23 30.42
N TRP A 73 10.08 -19.13 29.69
CA TRP A 73 11.27 -18.31 29.91
C TRP A 73 11.27 -17.65 31.30
N GLU A 74 10.13 -17.13 31.79
CA GLU A 74 10.00 -16.55 33.13
C GLU A 74 10.29 -17.60 34.22
N LEU A 75 9.78 -18.83 34.07
CA LEU A 75 10.06 -19.94 34.98
C LEU A 75 11.57 -20.29 35.01
N GLN A 76 12.19 -20.43 33.82
CA GLN A 76 13.63 -20.71 33.72
C GLN A 76 14.48 -19.60 34.35
N VAL A 77 14.09 -18.34 34.18
CA VAL A 77 14.77 -17.20 34.80
C VAL A 77 14.68 -17.28 36.32
N ASP A 78 13.52 -17.63 36.88
CA ASP A 78 13.34 -17.74 38.32
C ASP A 78 14.05 -18.96 38.93
N GLU A 79 14.11 -20.08 38.21
CA GLU A 79 14.95 -21.22 38.58
C GLU A 79 16.42 -20.83 38.65
N LYS A 80 16.95 -20.17 37.61
CA LYS A 80 18.34 -19.70 37.60
C LYS A 80 18.64 -18.70 38.72
N LYS A 81 17.71 -17.80 39.06
CA LYS A 81 17.87 -16.90 40.21
C LYS A 81 17.98 -17.68 41.52
N LYS A 82 17.17 -18.72 41.72
CA LYS A 82 17.22 -19.58 42.91
C LYS A 82 18.54 -20.33 43.00
N GLU A 83 19.06 -20.83 41.88
CA GLU A 83 20.36 -21.49 41.82
C GLU A 83 21.52 -20.54 42.15
N CYS A 84 21.54 -19.33 41.55
CA CYS A 84 22.53 -18.31 41.88
C CYS A 84 22.46 -17.90 43.36
N ALA A 85 21.25 -17.74 43.91
CA ALA A 85 21.04 -17.43 45.32
C ALA A 85 21.55 -18.55 46.24
N ALA A 86 21.32 -19.82 45.88
CA ALA A 86 21.84 -20.97 46.63
C ALA A 86 23.38 -21.06 46.59
N LYS A 87 24.00 -20.62 45.50
CA LYS A 87 25.47 -20.51 45.35
C LYS A 87 26.06 -19.25 45.99
N GLY A 88 25.22 -18.29 46.41
CA GLY A 88 25.65 -17.00 46.98
C GLY A 88 26.10 -15.97 45.93
N GLU A 89 25.74 -16.14 44.67
CA GLU A 89 26.11 -15.24 43.56
C GLU A 89 24.96 -14.29 43.19
N ASP A 90 25.29 -13.08 42.72
CA ASP A 90 24.31 -12.15 42.16
C ASP A 90 23.96 -12.54 40.71
N TYR A 91 22.70 -12.91 40.50
CA TYR A 91 22.14 -13.29 39.20
C TYR A 91 22.38 -12.25 38.10
N ASN A 92 22.32 -10.95 38.42
CA ASN A 92 22.52 -9.90 37.42
C ASN A 92 23.96 -9.89 36.90
N ARG A 93 24.94 -10.17 37.77
CA ARG A 93 26.35 -10.22 37.41
C ARG A 93 26.64 -11.44 36.54
N VAL A 94 26.13 -12.62 36.90
CA VAL A 94 26.27 -13.85 36.11
C VAL A 94 25.64 -13.68 34.73
N LYS A 95 24.43 -13.12 34.68
CA LYS A 95 23.74 -12.83 33.42
C LYS A 95 24.53 -11.89 32.50
N LEU A 96 25.18 -10.87 33.04
CA LEU A 96 25.97 -9.92 32.24
C LEU A 96 27.26 -10.56 31.67
N LEU A 97 27.81 -11.60 32.32
CA LEU A 97 28.97 -12.33 31.81
C LEU A 97 28.66 -13.12 30.53
N ASP A 98 27.42 -13.61 30.40
CA ASP A 98 26.97 -14.39 29.24
C ASP A 98 26.57 -13.52 28.04
N ILE A 99 26.47 -12.20 28.20
CA ILE A 99 26.07 -11.29 27.11
C ILE A 99 27.27 -10.99 26.22
N SER A 100 27.17 -11.37 24.94
CA SER A 100 28.17 -11.04 23.93
C SER A 100 28.16 -9.54 23.58
N ALA A 101 29.30 -9.01 23.10
CA ALA A 101 29.38 -7.62 22.62
C ALA A 101 28.38 -7.33 21.49
N GLU A 102 28.15 -8.30 20.60
CA GLU A 102 27.18 -8.20 19.51
C GLU A 102 25.74 -8.10 20.02
N ASP A 103 25.38 -8.87 21.05
CA ASP A 103 24.06 -8.80 21.67
C ASP A 103 23.85 -7.47 22.38
N ALA A 104 24.87 -6.97 23.08
CA ALA A 104 24.83 -5.65 23.71
C ALA A 104 24.60 -4.53 22.67
N GLU A 105 25.31 -4.53 21.55
CA GLU A 105 25.08 -3.57 20.47
C GLU A 105 23.69 -3.67 19.85
N ARG A 106 23.20 -4.90 19.64
CA ARG A 106 21.85 -5.14 19.10
C ARG A 106 20.77 -4.62 20.06
N TRP A 107 20.99 -4.76 21.36
CA TRP A 107 20.15 -4.19 22.41
C TRP A 107 20.20 -2.66 22.42
N GLU A 108 21.38 -2.05 22.27
CA GLU A 108 21.53 -0.58 22.18
C GLU A 108 20.80 -0.01 20.94
N ARG A 109 20.87 -0.69 19.79
CA ARG A 109 20.14 -0.26 18.58
C ARG A 109 18.62 -0.32 18.75
N LYS A 110 18.12 -1.24 19.58
CA LYS A 110 16.68 -1.37 19.90
C LYS A 110 16.21 -0.37 20.95
N LYS A 111 17.10 0.25 21.74
CA LYS A 111 16.70 1.27 22.70
C LYS A 111 16.14 2.49 21.98
N LYS A 112 14.96 2.93 22.40
CA LYS A 112 14.32 4.13 21.86
C LYS A 112 15.17 5.35 22.21
N LYS A 113 15.60 6.11 21.20
CA LYS A 113 16.29 7.39 21.39
C LYS A 113 15.40 8.31 22.24
N ARG A 114 15.83 8.62 23.46
CA ARG A 114 15.19 9.62 24.32
C ARG A 114 15.76 10.98 23.95
N ASN A 115 14.90 11.96 23.69
CA ASN A 115 15.29 13.35 23.53
C ASN A 115 14.79 14.13 24.76
N PRO A 116 15.50 14.05 25.91
CA PRO A 116 15.12 14.78 27.12
C PRO A 116 15.21 16.28 26.86
N ASP A 117 14.29 17.06 27.44
CA ASP A 117 14.30 18.51 27.29
C ASP A 117 15.40 19.11 28.17
N PRO A 118 16.44 19.75 27.60
CA PRO A 118 17.55 20.32 28.37
C PRO A 118 17.18 21.61 29.12
N GLY A 119 15.92 22.07 29.05
CA GLY A 119 15.44 23.29 29.68
C GLY A 119 15.52 24.51 28.73
N PHE A 120 15.06 25.65 29.24
CA PHE A 120 15.04 26.91 28.48
C PHE A 120 16.47 27.49 28.39
N SER A 121 16.97 27.67 27.17
CA SER A 121 18.28 28.27 26.91
C SER A 121 18.16 29.61 26.20
N ASP A 122 17.48 29.63 25.06
CA ASP A 122 17.27 30.81 24.22
C ASP A 122 15.91 30.67 23.48
N TYR A 123 15.31 31.80 23.12
CA TYR A 123 14.02 31.85 22.42
C TYR A 123 14.10 31.20 21.04
N ALA A 124 15.20 31.37 20.31
CA ALA A 124 15.39 30.71 19.02
C ALA A 124 15.45 29.18 19.16
N ALA A 125 16.14 28.69 20.19
CA ALA A 125 16.23 27.25 20.48
C ALA A 125 14.87 26.66 20.90
N ALA A 126 14.08 27.40 21.69
CA ALA A 126 12.73 26.99 22.06
C ALA A 126 11.79 26.93 20.84
N GLN A 127 11.83 27.95 19.98
CA GLN A 127 11.06 28.00 18.74
C GLN A 127 11.43 26.87 17.78
N LEU A 128 12.72 26.59 17.64
CA LEU A 128 13.19 25.49 16.79
C LEU A 128 12.70 24.13 17.29
N ARG A 129 12.71 23.88 18.60
CA ARG A 129 12.16 22.63 19.18
C ARG A 129 10.65 22.51 18.91
N GLN A 130 9.91 23.60 19.09
CA GLN A 130 8.49 23.64 18.78
C GLN A 130 8.22 23.37 17.28
N TYR A 131 8.95 24.03 16.40
CA TYR A 131 8.86 23.83 14.95
C TYR A 131 9.19 22.38 14.55
N GLN A 132 10.26 21.80 15.09
CA GLN A 132 10.62 20.40 14.85
C GLN A 132 9.54 19.43 15.36
N ARG A 133 8.88 19.76 16.49
CA ARG A 133 7.77 18.96 17.01
C ARG A 133 6.55 19.04 16.08
N LEU A 134 6.16 20.25 15.67
CA LEU A 134 5.03 20.48 14.79
C LEU A 134 5.24 19.81 13.43
N THR A 135 6.42 19.99 12.81
CA THR A 135 6.74 19.37 11.52
C THR A 135 6.73 17.84 11.57
N LYS A 136 7.17 17.22 12.67
CA LYS A 136 7.04 15.76 12.87
C LYS A 136 5.60 15.29 13.07
N GLN A 137 4.70 16.16 13.53
CA GLN A 137 3.29 15.85 13.75
C GLN A 137 2.46 16.00 12.47
N ILE A 138 2.91 16.80 11.50
CA ILE A 138 2.23 16.95 10.21
C ILE A 138 2.30 15.62 9.46
N LYS A 139 1.13 15.00 9.24
CA LYS A 139 0.98 13.85 8.34
C LYS A 139 0.41 14.37 7.01
N PRO A 140 1.23 14.47 5.95
CA PRO A 140 0.71 14.90 4.66
C PRO A 140 -0.22 13.84 4.07
N ASP A 141 -1.33 14.28 3.48
CA ASP A 141 -2.22 13.45 2.70
C ASP A 141 -1.68 13.35 1.27
N MET A 142 -1.16 12.18 0.93
CA MET A 142 -0.54 11.92 -0.37
C MET A 142 -1.58 11.82 -1.49
N GLU A 143 -2.77 11.30 -1.21
CA GLU A 143 -3.80 11.09 -2.24
C GLU A 143 -4.38 12.42 -2.71
N ASN A 144 -4.67 13.32 -1.77
CA ASN A 144 -5.11 14.68 -2.11
C ASN A 144 -4.01 15.49 -2.82
N TYR A 145 -2.75 15.32 -2.42
CA TYR A 145 -1.62 15.94 -3.12
C TYR A 145 -1.51 15.45 -4.57
N GLU A 146 -1.66 14.15 -4.81
CA GLU A 146 -1.61 13.58 -6.16
C GLU A 146 -2.76 14.07 -7.03
N LYS A 147 -3.99 14.11 -6.49
CA LYS A 147 -5.16 14.68 -7.18
C LYS A 147 -4.92 16.14 -7.55
N GLN A 148 -4.50 16.97 -6.60
CA GLN A 148 -4.23 18.39 -6.86
C GLN A 148 -3.09 18.59 -7.87
N ARG A 149 -2.04 17.75 -7.81
CA ARG A 149 -0.92 17.76 -8.75
C ARG A 149 -1.39 17.43 -10.17
N GLU A 150 -2.21 16.38 -10.31
CA GLU A 150 -2.77 15.97 -11.59
C GLU A 150 -3.71 17.04 -12.17
N GLU A 151 -4.63 17.56 -11.36
CA GLU A 151 -5.56 18.63 -11.76
C GLU A 151 -4.83 19.89 -12.24
N CYS A 152 -3.79 20.33 -11.51
CA CYS A 152 -2.98 21.48 -11.91
C CYS A 152 -2.22 21.24 -13.24
N TRP A 153 -1.79 19.99 -13.48
CA TRP A 153 -1.01 19.63 -14.66
C TRP A 153 -1.88 19.45 -15.93
N VAL A 154 -3.15 19.08 -15.79
CA VAL A 154 -4.05 18.77 -16.92
C VAL A 154 -4.09 19.88 -17.97
N MET A 155 -4.18 21.15 -17.54
CA MET A 155 -4.18 22.30 -18.45
C MET A 155 -2.87 22.36 -19.26
N LEU A 156 -1.71 22.29 -18.59
CA LEU A 156 -0.42 22.41 -19.27
C LEU A 156 -0.16 21.23 -20.22
N ALA A 157 -0.49 20.01 -19.79
CA ALA A 157 -0.42 18.82 -20.64
C ALA A 157 -1.29 18.95 -21.88
N TYR A 158 -2.53 19.43 -21.74
CA TYR A 158 -3.44 19.62 -22.88
C TYR A 158 -2.83 20.55 -23.93
N LEU A 159 -2.32 21.71 -23.52
CA LEU A 159 -1.71 22.67 -24.45
C LEU A 159 -0.44 22.09 -25.10
N ALA A 160 0.38 21.36 -24.34
CA ALA A 160 1.59 20.70 -24.85
C ALA A 160 1.27 19.60 -25.88
N VAL A 161 0.25 18.78 -25.62
CA VAL A 161 -0.22 17.74 -26.57
C VAL A 161 -0.75 18.39 -27.84
N LYS A 162 -1.46 19.52 -27.76
CA LYS A 162 -1.90 20.27 -28.94
C LYS A 162 -0.74 20.80 -29.78
N VAL A 163 0.32 21.29 -29.14
CA VAL A 163 1.57 21.65 -29.83
C VAL A 163 2.19 20.43 -30.52
N GLY A 164 2.27 19.28 -29.85
CA GLY A 164 2.81 18.05 -30.43
C GLY A 164 2.00 17.54 -31.63
N GLN A 165 0.67 17.57 -31.53
CA GLN A 165 -0.24 17.25 -32.63
C GLN A 165 -0.06 18.22 -33.80
N ALA A 166 0.05 19.52 -33.53
CA ALA A 166 0.28 20.54 -34.55
C ALA A 166 1.65 20.37 -35.21
N ARG A 167 2.69 20.03 -34.43
CA ARG A 167 4.04 19.76 -34.95
C ARG A 167 4.03 18.60 -35.95
N LYS A 168 3.30 17.52 -35.65
CA LYS A 168 3.10 16.39 -36.56
C LYS A 168 2.27 16.78 -37.80
N LYS A 169 1.24 17.61 -37.62
CA LYS A 169 0.34 18.04 -38.71
C LYS A 169 1.04 18.96 -39.73
N TYR A 170 1.90 19.86 -39.26
CA TYR A 170 2.60 20.85 -40.09
C TYR A 170 4.05 20.47 -40.42
N ASP A 171 4.46 19.23 -40.11
CA ASP A 171 5.80 18.66 -40.32
C ASP A 171 6.97 19.55 -39.86
N VAL A 172 6.86 20.11 -38.65
CA VAL A 172 7.89 20.99 -38.08
C VAL A 172 8.93 20.16 -37.33
N LYS A 173 10.07 19.87 -37.96
CA LYS A 173 11.15 19.06 -37.37
C LYS A 173 11.82 19.76 -36.18
N TYR A 174 12.18 19.00 -35.14
CA TYR A 174 13.07 19.48 -34.08
C TYR A 174 14.44 19.85 -34.69
N PRO A 175 15.13 20.91 -34.22
CA PRO A 175 14.86 21.77 -33.05
C PRO A 175 14.04 23.04 -33.37
N THR A 176 13.46 23.17 -34.57
CA THR A 176 12.76 24.40 -34.97
C THR A 176 11.53 24.64 -34.09
N MET A 177 11.43 25.86 -33.54
CA MET A 177 10.38 26.24 -32.59
C MET A 177 9.21 26.94 -33.28
N TYR A 178 9.49 27.78 -34.27
CA TYR A 178 8.51 28.46 -35.11
C TYR A 178 8.75 28.09 -36.57
N SER A 179 7.68 28.12 -37.37
CA SER A 179 7.73 27.84 -38.81
C SER A 179 7.32 29.09 -39.58
N ASP A 180 8.15 29.52 -40.53
CA ASP A 180 7.84 30.69 -41.37
C ASP A 180 6.68 30.40 -42.36
N LYS A 181 6.43 29.12 -42.63
CA LYS A 181 5.46 28.67 -43.63
C LYS A 181 4.04 28.52 -43.08
N ASN A 182 3.91 28.32 -41.77
CA ASN A 182 2.65 27.95 -41.13
C ASN A 182 2.34 28.86 -39.93
N PRO A 183 1.72 30.04 -40.13
CA PRO A 183 1.42 30.98 -39.04
C PRO A 183 0.45 30.39 -38.00
N VAL A 184 -0.38 29.41 -38.39
CA VAL A 184 -1.28 28.69 -37.47
C VAL A 184 -0.51 27.86 -36.44
N PHE A 185 0.59 27.21 -36.85
CA PHE A 185 1.46 26.49 -35.92
C PHE A 185 2.09 27.45 -34.91
N ASN A 186 2.55 28.61 -35.37
CA ASN A 186 3.14 29.64 -34.51
C ASN A 186 2.12 30.17 -33.49
N CYS A 187 0.85 30.31 -33.88
CA CYS A 187 -0.23 30.68 -32.98
C CYS A 187 -0.47 29.63 -31.88
N ILE A 188 -0.52 28.34 -32.23
CA ILE A 188 -0.68 27.23 -31.28
C ILE A 188 0.50 27.19 -30.30
N GLN A 189 1.72 27.31 -30.83
CA GLN A 189 2.96 27.35 -30.04
C GLN A 189 2.98 28.54 -29.08
N ARG A 190 2.63 29.74 -29.57
CA ARG A 190 2.59 30.96 -28.76
C ARG A 190 1.58 30.86 -27.63
N ALA A 191 0.42 30.26 -27.87
CA ALA A 191 -0.61 30.09 -26.84
C ALA A 191 -0.11 29.23 -25.66
N HIS A 192 0.62 28.15 -25.95
CA HIS A 192 1.24 27.32 -24.92
C HIS A 192 2.36 28.06 -24.18
N GLN A 193 3.28 28.71 -24.90
CA GLN A 193 4.38 29.45 -24.30
C GLN A 193 3.90 30.61 -23.42
N ASN A 194 2.91 31.38 -23.86
CA ASN A 194 2.35 32.45 -23.03
C ASN A 194 1.75 31.92 -21.72
N THR A 195 1.15 30.73 -21.75
CA THR A 195 0.63 30.09 -20.55
C THR A 195 1.77 29.70 -19.61
N LEU A 196 2.87 29.12 -20.14
CA LEU A 196 4.07 28.79 -19.36
C LEU A 196 4.77 30.02 -18.76
N GLU A 197 4.80 31.15 -19.47
CA GLU A 197 5.37 32.41 -18.99
C GLU A 197 4.63 32.94 -17.74
N VAL A 198 3.29 32.84 -17.72
CA VAL A 198 2.46 33.42 -16.66
C VAL A 198 2.19 32.43 -15.52
N TYR A 199 2.25 31.12 -15.79
CA TYR A 199 1.87 30.08 -14.86
C TYR A 199 2.63 30.10 -13.52
N PRO A 200 3.98 30.25 -13.46
CA PRO A 200 4.70 30.32 -12.20
C PRO A 200 4.26 31.50 -11.32
N GLN A 201 4.07 32.67 -11.92
CA GLN A 201 3.61 33.85 -11.20
C GLN A 201 2.18 33.67 -10.68
N TRP A 202 1.30 33.11 -11.50
CA TRP A 202 -0.06 32.77 -11.07
C TRP A 202 -0.08 31.77 -9.91
N LEU A 203 0.74 30.71 -9.96
CA LEU A 203 0.83 29.72 -8.88
C LEU A 203 1.23 30.33 -7.53
N ILE A 204 2.18 31.27 -7.53
CA ILE A 204 2.63 31.93 -6.30
C ILE A 204 1.46 32.71 -5.67
N PHE A 205 0.77 33.54 -6.45
CA PHE A 205 -0.36 34.31 -5.95
C PHE A 205 -1.55 33.43 -5.57
N GLN A 206 -1.80 32.36 -6.33
CA GLN A 206 -2.83 31.38 -6.05
C GLN A 206 -2.57 30.61 -4.74
N CYS A 207 -1.31 30.28 -4.46
CA CYS A 207 -0.91 29.60 -3.22
C CYS A 207 -1.10 30.52 -2.00
N ILE A 208 -0.60 31.76 -2.07
CA ILE A 208 -0.74 32.74 -0.98
C ILE A 208 -2.21 33.03 -0.71
N SER A 209 -3.00 33.29 -1.75
CA SER A 209 -4.44 33.53 -1.62
C SER A 209 -5.21 32.30 -1.14
N GLY A 210 -4.84 31.10 -1.56
CA GLY A 210 -5.47 29.85 -1.13
C GLY A 210 -5.25 29.51 0.35
N LEU A 211 -4.11 29.91 0.91
CA LEU A 211 -3.83 29.73 2.34
C LEU A 211 -4.67 30.65 3.24
N ALA A 212 -4.91 31.89 2.80
CA ALA A 212 -5.70 32.86 3.57
C ALA A 212 -7.21 32.77 3.28
N TYR A 213 -7.59 32.50 2.03
CA TYR A 213 -8.96 32.58 1.52
C TYR A 213 -9.29 31.43 0.55
N PRO A 214 -9.43 30.19 1.05
CA PRO A 214 -9.50 29.00 0.20
C PRO A 214 -10.67 29.02 -0.79
N THR A 215 -11.87 29.45 -0.36
CA THR A 215 -13.07 29.46 -1.22
C THR A 215 -12.96 30.46 -2.36
N VAL A 216 -12.55 31.70 -2.05
CA VAL A 216 -12.39 32.77 -3.04
C VAL A 216 -11.27 32.43 -4.03
N ALA A 217 -10.15 31.90 -3.52
CA ALA A 217 -9.03 31.46 -4.33
C ALA A 217 -9.45 30.35 -5.31
N SER A 218 -10.23 29.36 -4.89
CA SER A 218 -10.71 28.29 -5.78
C SER A 218 -11.55 28.84 -6.94
N VAL A 219 -12.46 29.78 -6.69
CA VAL A 219 -13.30 30.40 -7.74
C VAL A 219 -12.45 31.19 -8.73
N LEU A 220 -11.53 32.03 -8.24
CA LEU A 220 -10.62 32.80 -9.09
C LEU A 220 -9.70 31.90 -9.93
N GLY A 221 -9.27 30.77 -9.36
CA GLY A 221 -8.46 29.79 -10.07
C GLY A 221 -9.19 29.10 -11.20
N VAL A 222 -10.46 28.70 -11.00
CA VAL A 222 -11.30 28.12 -12.07
C VAL A 222 -11.53 29.13 -13.20
N ILE A 223 -11.78 30.40 -12.87
CA ILE A 223 -11.94 31.47 -13.86
C ILE A 223 -10.67 31.62 -14.70
N TRP A 224 -9.50 31.56 -14.08
CA TRP A 224 -8.22 31.67 -14.80
C TRP A 224 -7.94 30.45 -15.68
N VAL A 225 -8.18 29.23 -15.19
CA VAL A 225 -7.94 28.00 -15.98
C VAL A 225 -8.86 27.94 -17.19
N THR A 226 -10.16 28.21 -17.02
CA THR A 226 -11.14 28.21 -18.13
C THR A 226 -10.81 29.27 -19.19
N SER A 227 -10.30 30.43 -18.77
CA SER A 227 -9.87 31.47 -19.68
C SER A 227 -8.70 31.06 -20.55
N ARG A 228 -7.78 30.22 -20.03
CA ARG A 228 -6.63 29.72 -20.80
C ARG A 228 -7.04 28.78 -21.92
N PHE A 229 -8.05 27.93 -21.70
CA PHE A 229 -8.64 27.13 -22.78
C PHE A 229 -9.31 28.02 -23.84
N SER A 230 -10.07 29.03 -23.41
CA SER A 230 -10.71 29.97 -24.33
C SER A 230 -9.71 30.81 -25.14
N TYR A 231 -8.62 31.23 -24.51
CA TYR A 231 -7.49 31.92 -25.13
C TYR A 231 -6.80 31.02 -26.18
N ALA A 232 -6.48 29.78 -25.81
CA ALA A 232 -5.83 28.82 -26.69
C ALA A 232 -6.70 28.48 -27.91
N TRP A 233 -7.99 28.19 -27.71
CA TRP A 233 -8.92 27.95 -28.82
C TRP A 233 -9.08 29.16 -29.73
N GLY A 234 -9.04 30.38 -29.18
CA GLY A 234 -8.95 31.61 -29.96
C GLY A 234 -7.73 31.61 -30.88
N TYR A 235 -6.55 31.35 -30.34
CA TYR A 235 -5.30 31.28 -31.11
C TYR A 235 -5.27 30.13 -32.14
N TYR A 236 -5.91 28.99 -31.86
CA TYR A 236 -5.89 27.84 -32.76
C TYR A 236 -6.59 28.10 -34.10
N THR A 237 -7.38 29.17 -34.19
CA THR A 237 -7.97 29.64 -35.45
C THR A 237 -6.96 30.27 -36.42
N GLY A 238 -5.72 30.51 -35.99
CA GLY A 238 -4.67 31.13 -36.80
C GLY A 238 -4.70 32.66 -36.83
N ASP A 239 -5.69 33.28 -36.18
CA ASP A 239 -5.82 34.72 -36.06
C ASP A 239 -5.48 35.18 -34.62
N PRO A 240 -4.38 35.94 -34.43
CA PRO A 240 -3.97 36.43 -33.11
C PRO A 240 -5.01 37.30 -32.40
N ALA A 241 -5.91 37.98 -33.13
CA ALA A 241 -6.90 38.87 -32.51
C ALA A 241 -7.95 38.09 -31.69
N LYS A 242 -8.26 36.84 -32.09
CA LYS A 242 -9.27 36.00 -31.43
C LYS A 242 -8.86 35.51 -30.04
N ARG A 243 -7.64 35.82 -29.59
CA ARG A 243 -7.17 35.62 -28.22
C ARG A 243 -8.03 36.33 -27.16
N MET A 244 -8.69 37.42 -27.56
CA MET A 244 -9.53 38.22 -26.67
C MET A 244 -10.68 37.44 -26.04
N LYS A 245 -11.06 36.29 -26.62
CA LYS A 245 -12.03 35.36 -26.02
C LYS A 245 -11.62 34.87 -24.63
N GLY A 246 -10.34 34.85 -24.31
CA GLY A 246 -9.83 34.49 -22.98
C GLY A 246 -9.55 35.67 -22.04
N ALA A 247 -9.91 36.90 -22.42
CA ALA A 247 -9.57 38.10 -21.64
C ALA A 247 -10.22 38.13 -20.25
N TYR A 248 -11.35 37.44 -20.05
CA TYR A 248 -12.00 37.35 -18.73
C TYR A 248 -11.11 36.69 -17.65
N GLY A 249 -10.06 35.96 -18.07
CA GLY A 249 -9.05 35.42 -17.15
C GLY A 249 -8.30 36.45 -16.32
N TYR A 250 -8.24 37.70 -16.79
CA TYR A 250 -7.65 38.80 -16.03
C TYR A 250 -8.38 39.03 -14.70
N ILE A 251 -9.68 38.73 -14.62
CA ILE A 251 -10.45 38.81 -13.37
C ILE A 251 -9.90 37.83 -12.34
N GLY A 252 -9.69 36.56 -12.74
CA GLY A 252 -9.08 35.55 -11.88
C GLY A 252 -7.65 35.90 -11.48
N TYR A 253 -6.85 36.38 -12.44
CA TYR A 253 -5.45 36.72 -12.22
C TYR A 253 -5.25 37.91 -11.27
N PHE A 254 -5.87 39.05 -11.58
CA PHE A 254 -5.78 40.25 -10.73
C PHE A 254 -6.50 40.07 -9.41
N GLY A 255 -7.58 39.28 -9.38
CA GLY A 255 -8.22 38.86 -8.13
C GLY A 255 -7.26 38.11 -7.22
N ALA A 256 -6.51 37.13 -7.73
CA ALA A 256 -5.53 36.39 -6.92
C ALA A 256 -4.41 37.30 -6.40
N ILE A 257 -3.93 38.25 -7.22
CA ILE A 257 -2.96 39.27 -6.80
C ILE A 257 -3.53 40.12 -5.65
N LEU A 258 -4.75 40.66 -5.81
CA LEU A 258 -5.38 41.48 -4.80
C LEU A 258 -5.56 40.71 -3.48
N MET A 259 -6.05 39.47 -3.54
CA MET A 259 -6.22 38.63 -2.35
C MET A 259 -4.88 38.33 -1.66
N SER A 260 -3.80 38.16 -2.43
CA SER A 260 -2.46 37.98 -1.85
C SER A 260 -1.95 39.22 -1.12
N LEU A 261 -2.27 40.43 -1.63
CA LEU A 261 -1.92 41.69 -0.99
C LEU A 261 -2.72 41.89 0.30
N VAL A 262 -4.03 41.60 0.27
CA VAL A 262 -4.89 41.68 1.46
C VAL A 262 -4.41 40.71 2.55
N ALA A 263 -4.07 39.48 2.19
CA ALA A 263 -3.49 38.53 3.12
C ALA A 263 -2.17 39.05 3.74
N GLY A 264 -1.32 39.70 2.93
CA GLY A 264 -0.11 40.34 3.41
C GLY A 264 -0.36 41.48 4.41
N LEU A 265 -1.34 42.35 4.14
CA LEU A 265 -1.69 43.46 5.03
C LEU A 265 -2.27 42.98 6.37
N GLN A 266 -3.08 41.93 6.34
CA GLN A 266 -3.62 41.31 7.56
C GLN A 266 -2.52 40.70 8.45
N LEU A 267 -1.52 40.07 7.85
CA LEU A 267 -0.36 39.56 8.59
C LEU A 267 0.43 40.67 9.29
N GLN A 268 0.36 41.90 8.78
CA GLN A 268 1.00 43.09 9.35
C GLN A 268 0.10 43.85 10.34
N ASN A 269 -1.11 43.34 10.65
CA ASN A 269 -2.14 44.01 11.45
C ASN A 269 -2.51 45.42 10.94
N MET A 270 -2.37 45.68 9.64
CA MET A 270 -2.79 46.96 9.04
C MET A 270 -4.26 46.97 8.61
N LEU A 271 -4.91 45.81 8.62
CA LEU A 271 -6.32 45.52 8.31
C LEU A 271 -6.80 44.43 9.25
#